data_AF-A0A962KDZ9-F1
#
_entry.id   AF-A0A962KDZ9-F1
#
_cell.length_a   1.000
_cell.length_b   1.000
_cell.length_c   1.000
_cell.angle_alpha   90.00
_cell.angle_beta   90.00
_cell.angle_gamma   90.00
#
_symmetry.space_group_name_H-M   'P 1'
#
loop_
_entity.id
_entity.type
_entity.pdbx_description
1 polymer ?
#
loop_
_entity_poly.entity_id
_entity_poly.type
_entity_poly.pdbx_seq_one_letter_code
_entity_poly.pdbx_strand_id
1 'polypeptide(L)'
;YLFGYLFSMGVYAQREQRGQAFFPDYLRLLRATGSASAEDLAREHLQVDLAKPDFWQASVDIARARIEAFEKLLLEENGRG
;
A
#
# COMPACT_ATOMS: atom_id res chain seq x y z
N TYR A 1 0.86 8.25 13.54
CA TYR A 1 0.41 8.39 12.14
C TYR A 1 1.08 7.43 11.14
N LEU A 2 2.17 6.71 11.49
CA LEU A 2 2.83 5.75 10.58
C LEU A 2 1.93 4.59 10.13
N PHE A 3 1.14 4.03 11.06
CA PHE A 3 0.23 2.92 10.78
C PHE A 3 -0.71 3.21 9.59
N GLY A 4 -1.47 4.30 9.65
CA GLY A 4 -2.44 4.64 8.60
C GLY A 4 -1.82 4.86 7.23
N TYR A 5 -0.61 5.42 7.19
CA TYR A 5 0.16 5.60 5.96
C TYR A 5 0.62 4.26 5.37
N LEU A 6 1.27 3.41 6.17
CA LEU A 6 1.71 2.09 5.70
C LEU A 6 0.53 1.20 5.34
N PHE A 7 -0.57 1.31 6.08
CA PHE A 7 -1.80 0.60 5.80
C PHE A 7 -2.38 1.00 4.44
N SER A 8 -2.57 2.30 4.17
CA SER A 8 -3.10 2.76 2.87
C SER A 8 -2.20 2.38 1.70
N MET A 9 -0.88 2.45 1.89
CA MET A 9 0.11 1.99 0.89
C MET A 9 0.01 0.48 0.66
N GLY A 10 -0.17 -0.32 1.70
CA GLY A 10 -0.32 -1.78 1.60
C GLY A 10 -1.64 -2.18 0.94
N VAL A 11 -2.73 -1.46 1.24
CA VAL A 11 -3.99 -1.60 0.49
C VAL A 11 -3.77 -1.29 -0.98
N TYR A 12 -3.09 -0.18 -1.30
CA TYR A 12 -2.80 0.20 -2.68
C TYR A 12 -1.90 -0.82 -3.41
N ALA A 13 -0.95 -1.45 -2.72
CA ALA A 13 -0.09 -2.50 -3.28
C ALA A 13 -0.89 -3.67 -3.88
N GLN A 14 -2.09 -3.96 -3.34
CA GLN A 14 -2.97 -5.03 -3.80
C GLN A 14 -3.70 -4.70 -5.11
N ARG A 15 -3.61 -3.46 -5.61
CA ARG A 15 -4.35 -2.99 -6.79
C ARG A 15 -4.09 -3.84 -8.02
N GLU A 16 -2.82 -4.13 -8.31
CA GLU A 16 -2.43 -4.87 -9.51
C GLU A 16 -2.93 -6.32 -9.46
N GLN A 17 -2.75 -6.99 -8.33
CA GLN A 17 -3.20 -8.37 -8.11
C GLN A 17 -4.73 -8.50 -8.20
N ARG A 18 -5.48 -7.53 -7.68
CA ARG A 18 -6.96 -7.57 -7.62
C ARG A 18 -7.63 -7.06 -8.89
N GLY A 19 -6.94 -6.28 -9.72
CA GLY A 19 -7.47 -5.73 -10.96
C GLY A 19 -8.79 -4.98 -10.76
N GLN A 20 -9.83 -5.37 -11.50
CA GLN A 20 -11.14 -4.69 -11.47
C GLN A 20 -11.88 -4.82 -10.13
N ALA A 21 -11.59 -5.86 -9.34
CA ALA A 21 -12.21 -6.06 -8.03
C ALA A 21 -11.67 -5.09 -6.96
N PHE A 22 -10.50 -4.49 -7.20
CA PHE A 22 -9.82 -3.63 -6.23
C PHE A 22 -10.68 -2.45 -5.78
N PHE A 23 -11.25 -1.68 -6.71
CA PHE A 23 -11.92 -0.44 -6.38
C PHE A 23 -13.20 -0.65 -5.54
N PRO A 24 -14.07 -1.62 -5.86
CA PRO A 24 -15.16 -2.02 -4.95
C PRO A 24 -14.70 -2.45 -3.55
N ASP A 25 -13.63 -3.24 -3.44
CA ASP A 25 -13.07 -3.67 -2.14
C ASP A 25 -12.54 -2.49 -1.33
N TYR A 26 -11.79 -1.60 -2.00
CA TYR A 26 -11.23 -0.40 -1.40
C TYR A 26 -12.32 0.53 -0.85
N LEU A 27 -13.40 0.75 -1.62
CA LEU A 27 -14.53 1.55 -1.16
C LEU A 27 -15.27 0.91 0.02
N ARG A 28 -15.44 -0.41 0.04
CA ARG A 28 -16.03 -1.11 1.19
C ARG A 28 -15.19 -0.92 2.44
N LEU A 29 -13.88 -1.11 2.31
CA LEU A 29 -12.94 -0.89 3.40
C LEU A 29 -13.03 0.54 3.95
N LEU A 30 -13.00 1.56 3.08
CA LEU A 30 -13.12 2.97 3.48
C LEU A 30 -14.48 3.33 4.11
N ARG A 31 -15.56 2.60 3.78
CA ARG A 31 -16.86 2.82 4.42
C ARG A 31 -16.94 2.17 5.80
N ALA A 32 -16.20 1.09 6.00
CA ALA A 32 -16.19 0.34 7.25
C ALA A 32 -15.09 0.84 8.23
N THR A 33 -14.24 1.78 7.82
CA THR A 33 -13.32 2.46 8.74
C THR A 33 -14.10 3.19 9.83
N GLY A 34 -13.87 2.83 11.09
CA GLY A 34 -14.53 3.42 12.27
C GLY A 34 -15.64 2.55 12.89
N SER A 35 -16.08 1.49 12.20
CA SER A 35 -17.06 0.52 12.74
C SER A 35 -16.44 -0.82 13.14
N ALA A 36 -15.18 -1.09 12.75
CA ALA A 36 -14.45 -2.32 13.03
C ALA A 36 -12.96 -2.05 13.28
N SER A 37 -12.24 -3.04 13.81
CA SER A 37 -10.77 -2.97 13.94
C SER A 37 -10.10 -3.00 12.57
N ALA A 38 -8.87 -2.49 12.48
CA ALA A 38 -8.15 -2.50 11.20
C ALA A 38 -7.80 -3.93 10.76
N GLU A 39 -7.57 -4.82 11.72
CA GLU A 39 -7.32 -6.24 11.53
C GLU A 39 -8.53 -6.95 10.92
N ASP A 40 -9.74 -6.64 11.40
CA ASP A 40 -10.97 -7.23 10.86
C ASP A 40 -11.24 -6.71 9.45
N LEU A 41 -11.07 -5.40 9.22
CA LEU A 41 -11.21 -4.80 7.89
C LEU A 41 -10.24 -5.41 6.86
N ALA A 42 -8.99 -5.63 7.26
CA ALA A 42 -7.98 -6.24 6.41
C ALA A 42 -8.30 -7.71 6.09
N ARG A 43 -8.76 -8.48 7.08
CA ARG A 43 -9.19 -9.86 6.85
C ARG A 43 -10.41 -9.95 5.95
N GLU A 44 -11.45 -9.17 6.24
CA GLU A 44 -12.75 -9.28 5.57
C GLU A 44 -12.73 -8.75 4.13
N HIS A 45 -12.06 -7.61 3.89
CA HIS A 45 -12.10 -6.95 2.58
C HIS A 45 -10.85 -7.23 1.74
N LEU A 46 -9.70 -7.39 2.39
CA LEU A 46 -8.42 -7.56 1.71
C LEU A 46 -7.87 -8.98 1.82
N GLN A 47 -8.51 -9.88 2.57
CA GLN A 47 -8.03 -11.25 2.79
C GLN A 47 -6.54 -11.29 3.22
N VAL A 48 -6.10 -10.29 3.98
CA VAL A 48 -4.73 -10.18 4.47
C VAL A 48 -4.72 -10.21 5.99
N ASP A 49 -3.68 -10.84 6.53
CA ASP A 49 -3.39 -10.83 7.96
C ASP A 49 -2.37 -9.73 8.28
N LEU A 50 -2.80 -8.70 9.01
CA LEU A 50 -1.93 -7.58 9.42
C LEU A 50 -0.86 -7.99 10.44
N ALA A 51 -0.96 -9.16 11.08
CA ALA A 51 0.10 -9.69 11.93
C ALA A 51 1.27 -10.25 11.12
N LYS A 52 1.11 -10.44 9.80
CA LYS A 52 2.15 -10.94 8.91
C LYS A 52 2.99 -9.79 8.34
N PRO A 53 4.31 -9.97 8.21
CA PRO A 53 5.20 -8.94 7.69
C PRO A 53 4.95 -8.63 6.21
N ASP A 54 4.46 -9.60 5.43
CA ASP A 54 4.32 -9.52 3.97
C ASP A 54 3.50 -8.30 3.52
N PHE A 55 2.41 -7.99 4.23
CA PHE A 55 1.59 -6.81 3.95
C PHE A 55 2.39 -5.51 4.11
N TRP A 56 3.13 -5.41 5.22
CA TRP A 56 3.93 -4.22 5.53
C TRP A 56 5.14 -4.09 4.63
N GLN A 57 5.75 -5.22 4.24
CA GLN A 57 6.86 -5.25 3.31
C GLN A 57 6.42 -4.69 1.96
N ALA A 58 5.26 -5.11 1.45
CA ALA A 58 4.70 -4.57 0.21
C ALA A 58 4.49 -3.03 0.28
N SER A 59 4.06 -2.50 1.43
CA SER A 59 3.94 -1.05 1.64
C SER A 59 5.30 -0.33 1.57
N VAL A 60 6.32 -0.91 2.21
CA VAL A 60 7.69 -0.36 2.24
C VAL A 60 8.34 -0.42 0.87
N ASP A 61 8.07 -1.48 0.10
CA ASP A 61 8.63 -1.66 -1.24
C ASP A 61 8.15 -0.57 -2.21
N ILE A 62 6.93 -0.05 -2.04
CA ILE A 62 6.47 1.11 -2.83
C ILE A 62 7.29 2.37 -2.48
N ALA A 63 7.59 2.60 -1.20
CA ALA A 63 8.43 3.73 -0.80
C ALA A 63 9.86 3.57 -1.34
N ARG A 64 10.41 2.35 -1.26
CA ARG A 64 11.72 2.01 -1.84
C ARG A 64 11.76 2.30 -3.34
N ALA A 65 10.76 1.84 -4.10
CA ALA A 65 10.69 2.06 -5.54
C ALA A 65 10.67 3.56 -5.90
N ARG A 66 10.00 4.39 -5.10
CA ARG A 66 9.99 5.85 -5.28
C ARG A 66 11.35 6.48 -5.01
N ILE A 67 12.07 6.01 -3.99
CA ILE A 67 13.43 6.46 -3.66
C ILE A 67 14.38 6.09 -4.82
N GLU A 68 14.34 4.85 -5.28
CA GLU A 68 15.17 4.39 -6.41
C GLU A 68 14.88 5.17 -7.70
N ALA A 69 13.62 5.48 -7.97
CA ALA A 69 13.24 6.33 -9.10
C ALA A 69 13.79 7.75 -8.96
N PHE A 70 13.76 8.31 -7.76
CA PHE A 70 14.31 9.64 -7.48
C PHE A 70 15.84 9.67 -7.62
N GLU A 71 16.55 8.67 -7.10
CA GLU A 71 18.01 8.54 -7.25
C GLU A 71 18.44 8.46 -8.72
N LYS A 72 17.68 7.71 -9.55
CA LYS A 72 17.93 7.65 -11.00
C LYS A 72 17.79 9.01 -11.67
N LEU A 73 16.76 9.78 -11.33
CA LEU A 73 16.55 11.12 -11.89
C LEU A 73 17.71 12.08 -11.55
N LEU A 74 18.23 12.02 -10.32
CA LEU A 74 19.39 12.84 -9.92
C LEU A 74 20.66 12.48 -10.69
N LEU A 75 20.89 11.19 -10.96
CA LEU A 75 22.04 10.74 -11.73
C LEU A 75 21.94 11.15 -13.21
N GLU A 76 20.74 11.11 -13.79
CA GLU A 76 20.49 11.57 -15.16
C GLU A 76 20.66 13.09 -15.30
N GLU A 77 20.29 13.87 -14.28
CA GLU A 77 20.49 15.32 -14.26
C GLU A 77 21.98 15.67 -14.12
N ASN A 78 22.71 15.02 -13.21
CA ASN A 78 24.14 15.26 -13.00
C ASN A 78 25.01 14.80 -14.18
N GLY A 79 24.56 13.84 -14.99
CA GLY A 79 25.25 13.39 -16.20
C GLY A 79 25.02 14.27 -17.43
N ARG A 80 24.16 15.29 -17.34
CA ARG A 80 23.88 16.25 -18.43
C ARG A 80 24.60 17.60 -18.26
N GLY A 81 25.47 17.72 -17.25
CA GLY A 81 26.29 18.90 -16.96
C GLY A 81 27.71 18.84 -17.54
#